data_AF-C6SIR7-F1
#
_entry.id   AF-C6SIR7-F1
#
_cell.length_a   1.000
_cell.length_b   1.000
_cell.length_c   1.000
_cell.angle_alpha   90.00
_cell.angle_beta   90.00
_cell.angle_gamma   90.00
#
_symmetry.space_group_name_H-M   'P 1'
#
loop_
_entity.id
_entity.type
_entity.pdbx_description
1 polymer ?
#
loop_
_entity_poly.entity_id
_entity_poly.type
_entity_poly.pdbx_seq_one_letter_code
_entity_poly.pdbx_strand_id
1 'polypeptide(L)'
;MVSILERPVTKEEINAAMKAAASESYGYNEDQIVSSDVVGIEYGSLFDATQTRVMTVGGKQLVKTVAWYDNEMSYTCQLVRTLEYFAGKI
;
A
#
# COMPACT_ATOMS: atom_id res chain seq x y z
N MET A 1 -4.13 1.32 -8.33
CA MET A 1 -3.76 2.59 -8.99
C MET A 1 -3.00 2.29 -10.28
N VAL A 2 -3.26 3.03 -11.37
CA VAL A 2 -2.43 3.03 -12.59
C VAL A 2 -1.90 4.44 -12.80
N SER A 3 -0.59 4.59 -13.02
CA SER A 3 0.09 5.88 -13.07
C SER A 3 1.19 5.94 -14.13
N ILE A 4 1.52 7.17 -14.54
CA ILE A 4 2.71 7.51 -15.32
C ILE A 4 3.66 8.21 -14.35
N LEU A 5 4.91 7.74 -14.27
CA LEU A 5 5.93 8.33 -13.39
C LEU A 5 6.90 9.20 -14.19
N GLU A 6 7.52 10.17 -13.53
CA GLU A 6 8.46 11.12 -14.13
C GLU A 6 9.78 10.48 -14.57
N ARG A 7 10.12 9.32 -14.01
CA ARG A 7 11.32 8.55 -14.35
C ARG A 7 10.99 7.08 -14.60
N PRO A 8 11.81 6.37 -15.40
CA PRO A 8 11.73 4.92 -15.48
C PRO A 8 11.97 4.26 -14.12
N VAL A 9 11.24 3.18 -13.87
CA VAL A 9 11.32 2.35 -12.66
C VAL A 9 11.26 0.86 -13.02
N THR A 10 11.69 0.02 -12.09
CA THR A 10 11.49 -1.44 -12.12
C THR A 10 10.44 -1.88 -11.10
N LYS A 11 9.94 -3.11 -11.22
CA LYS A 11 9.02 -3.70 -10.23
C LYS A 11 9.72 -3.75 -8.86
N GLU A 12 10.98 -4.13 -8.84
CA GLU A 12 11.81 -4.31 -7.65
C GLU A 12 12.07 -2.98 -6.96
N GLU A 13 12.33 -1.91 -7.73
CA GLU A 13 12.47 -0.55 -7.18
C GLU A 13 11.19 -0.07 -6.50
N ILE A 14 10.02 -0.28 -7.14
CA ILE A 14 8.72 0.09 -6.56
C ILE A 14 8.50 -0.69 -5.27
N ASN A 15 8.66 -2.01 -5.31
CA ASN A 15 8.40 -2.88 -4.16
C ASN A 15 9.35 -2.55 -3.00
N ALA A 16 10.63 -2.31 -3.27
CA ALA A 16 11.60 -1.88 -2.25
C ALA A 16 11.22 -0.52 -1.62
N ALA A 17 10.77 0.43 -2.43
CA ALA A 17 10.30 1.73 -1.93
C ALA A 17 9.07 1.59 -1.03
N MET A 18 8.10 0.75 -1.40
CA MET A 18 6.92 0.49 -0.57
C MET A 18 7.29 -0.24 0.72
N LYS A 19 8.19 -1.24 0.66
CA LYS A 19 8.69 -1.96 1.85
C LYS A 19 9.41 -1.03 2.81
N ALA A 20 10.21 -0.10 2.29
CA ALA A 20 10.92 0.89 3.10
C ALA A 20 9.99 1.93 3.75
N ALA A 21 8.82 2.19 3.16
CA ALA A 21 7.79 3.06 3.71
C ALA A 21 6.86 2.36 4.72
N ALA A 22 7.08 1.07 5.00
CA ALA A 22 6.26 0.29 5.92
C ALA A 22 6.26 0.90 7.33
N SER A 23 5.11 0.88 7.96
CA SER A 23 4.85 1.42 9.30
C SER A 23 3.63 0.74 9.90
N GLU A 24 3.23 1.15 11.10
CA GLU A 24 2.00 0.65 11.73
C GLU A 24 0.73 0.95 10.91
N SER A 25 0.73 2.05 10.13
CA SER A 25 -0.37 2.40 9.24
C SER A 25 -0.25 1.79 7.84
N TYR A 26 0.95 1.38 7.43
CA TYR A 26 1.24 0.93 6.07
C TYR A 26 1.97 -0.41 6.10
N GLY A 27 1.23 -1.49 5.85
CA GLY A 27 1.77 -2.84 5.76
C GLY A 27 2.35 -3.15 4.39
N TYR A 28 3.17 -4.21 4.32
CA TYR A 28 3.76 -4.72 3.08
C TYR A 28 3.59 -6.24 3.02
N ASN A 29 3.01 -6.74 1.92
CA ASN A 29 2.68 -8.15 1.69
C ASN A 29 3.40 -8.71 0.45
N GLU A 30 3.95 -9.91 0.58
CA GLU A 30 4.55 -10.70 -0.51
C GLU A 30 3.82 -12.05 -0.75
N ASP A 31 2.81 -12.37 0.05
CA ASP A 31 2.04 -13.61 -0.03
C ASP A 31 0.87 -13.49 -1.02
N GLN A 32 0.38 -14.62 -1.52
CA GLN A 32 -0.78 -14.69 -2.44
C GLN A 32 -2.10 -14.65 -1.66
N ILE A 33 -2.34 -13.53 -0.98
CA ILE A 33 -3.54 -13.31 -0.17
C ILE A 33 -4.77 -12.94 -1.02
N VAL A 34 -5.94 -13.13 -0.45
CA VAL A 34 -7.23 -12.68 -1.00
C VAL A 34 -7.96 -11.81 0.03
N SER A 35 -9.16 -11.33 -0.32
CA SER A 35 -9.89 -10.37 0.51
C SER A 35 -10.25 -10.87 1.91
N SER A 36 -10.46 -12.17 2.11
CA SER A 36 -10.78 -12.73 3.43
C SER A 36 -9.61 -12.62 4.41
N ASP A 37 -8.37 -12.63 3.90
CA ASP A 37 -7.16 -12.60 4.73
C ASP A 37 -6.90 -11.20 5.30
N VAL A 38 -7.55 -10.17 4.75
CA VAL A 38 -7.39 -8.79 5.20
C VAL A 38 -8.50 -8.33 6.14
N VAL A 39 -9.54 -9.13 6.37
CA VAL A 39 -10.60 -8.79 7.32
C VAL A 39 -10.02 -8.72 8.74
N GLY A 40 -10.24 -7.59 9.42
CA GLY A 40 -9.77 -7.37 10.78
C GLY A 40 -8.31 -6.93 10.93
N ILE A 41 -7.59 -6.65 9.83
CA ILE A 41 -6.21 -6.14 9.94
C ILE A 41 -6.18 -4.72 10.51
N GLU A 42 -5.12 -4.39 11.24
CA GLU A 42 -4.96 -3.07 11.85
C GLU A 42 -4.18 -2.06 10.99
N TYR A 43 -3.58 -2.50 9.88
CA TYR A 43 -2.96 -1.58 8.91
C TYR A 43 -4.04 -0.75 8.24
N GLY A 44 -3.79 0.55 8.05
CA GLY A 44 -4.65 1.41 7.24
C GLY A 44 -4.63 1.08 5.74
N SER A 45 -3.49 0.56 5.26
CA SER A 45 -3.32 0.03 3.92
C SER A 45 -2.24 -1.05 3.92
N LEU A 46 -2.45 -2.15 3.19
CA LEU A 46 -1.51 -3.26 3.05
C LEU A 46 -1.09 -3.38 1.58
N PHE A 47 0.10 -2.91 1.24
CA PHE A 47 0.61 -2.98 -0.12
C PHE A 47 0.86 -4.42 -0.56
N ASP A 48 0.43 -4.76 -1.79
CA ASP A 48 0.58 -6.10 -2.34
C ASP A 48 1.64 -6.11 -3.45
N ALA A 49 2.85 -6.52 -3.09
CA ALA A 49 4.01 -6.56 -3.97
C ALA A 49 3.86 -7.59 -5.11
N THR A 50 2.94 -8.55 -4.96
CA THR A 50 2.66 -9.57 -5.97
C THR A 50 1.93 -8.97 -7.18
N GLN A 51 1.19 -7.88 -6.97
CA GLN A 51 0.34 -7.23 -7.98
C GLN A 51 1.00 -6.03 -8.67
N THR A 52 2.25 -5.69 -8.32
CA THR A 52 3.01 -4.64 -8.99
C THR A 52 3.31 -5.02 -10.44
N ARG A 53 2.98 -4.11 -11.37
CA ARG A 53 3.26 -4.28 -12.80
C ARG A 53 3.85 -3.00 -13.39
N VAL A 54 4.95 -3.14 -14.12
CA VAL A 54 5.51 -2.09 -14.98
C VAL A 54 5.40 -2.55 -16.43
N MET A 55 4.66 -1.81 -17.24
CA MET A 55 4.52 -2.06 -18.67
C MET A 55 5.29 -1.01 -19.45
N THR A 56 6.25 -1.44 -20.28
CA THR A 56 7.07 -0.54 -21.10
C THR A 56 6.74 -0.74 -22.57
N VAL A 57 6.30 0.32 -23.25
CA VAL A 57 6.03 0.32 -24.70
C VAL A 57 6.61 1.60 -25.31
N GLY A 58 7.49 1.46 -26.30
CA GLY A 58 8.11 2.62 -26.97
C GLY A 58 8.86 3.55 -26.01
N GLY A 59 9.53 3.00 -24.98
CA GLY A 59 10.26 3.78 -23.98
C GLY A 59 9.39 4.49 -22.94
N LYS A 60 8.06 4.38 -23.01
CA LYS A 60 7.12 4.94 -22.03
C LYS A 60 6.63 3.85 -21.08
N GLN A 61 6.41 4.22 -19.82
CA GLN A 61 5.94 3.30 -18.78
C GLN A 61 4.54 3.61 -18.27
N LEU A 62 3.75 2.55 -18.12
CA LEU A 62 2.55 2.52 -17.28
C LEU A 62 2.82 1.63 -16.07
N VAL A 63 2.60 2.16 -14.88
CA VAL A 63 2.85 1.47 -13.61
C VAL A 63 1.53 1.17 -12.93
N LYS A 64 1.32 -0.08 -12.52
CA LYS A 64 0.18 -0.50 -11.70
C LYS A 64 0.70 -0.92 -10.32
N THR A 65 0.09 -0.34 -9.29
CA THR A 65 0.27 -0.72 -7.88
C THR A 65 -1.07 -0.99 -7.23
N VAL A 66 -1.10 -1.91 -6.28
CA VAL A 66 -2.32 -2.34 -5.58
C VAL A 66 -2.02 -2.43 -4.09
N ALA A 67 -2.99 -2.05 -3.27
CA ALA A 67 -2.96 -2.26 -1.84
C ALA A 67 -4.35 -2.70 -1.39
N TRP A 68 -4.38 -3.59 -0.41
CA TRP A 68 -5.58 -4.01 0.29
C TRP A 68 -5.88 -3.08 1.46
N TYR A 69 -7.12 -3.11 1.90
CA TYR A 69 -7.55 -2.58 3.18
C TYR A 69 -8.89 -3.24 3.54
N ASP A 70 -9.11 -3.47 4.82
CA ASP A 70 -10.45 -3.71 5.34
C ASP A 70 -11.16 -2.36 5.44
N ASN A 71 -12.22 -2.17 4.66
CA ASN A 71 -12.98 -0.93 4.71
C ASN A 71 -13.59 -0.63 6.08
N GLU A 72 -13.72 -1.62 6.97
CA GLU A 72 -14.15 -1.45 8.36
C GLU A 72 -12.95 -1.28 9.29
N MET A 73 -12.15 -2.34 9.51
CA MET A 73 -11.12 -2.34 10.55
C MET A 73 -9.92 -1.46 10.19
N SER A 74 -9.40 -1.52 8.96
CA SER A 74 -8.27 -0.67 8.55
C SER A 74 -8.61 0.81 8.71
N TYR A 75 -9.82 1.21 8.33
CA TYR A 75 -10.30 2.57 8.54
C TYR A 75 -10.44 2.91 10.02
N THR A 76 -11.05 2.01 10.81
CA THR A 76 -11.27 2.22 12.25
C THR A 76 -9.95 2.39 13.00
N CYS A 77 -8.93 1.58 12.73
CA CYS A 77 -7.60 1.73 13.33
C CYS A 77 -6.95 3.07 12.99
N GLN A 78 -7.03 3.52 11.74
CA GLN A 78 -6.51 4.85 11.36
C GLN A 78 -7.29 5.99 12.03
N LEU A 79 -8.61 5.84 12.17
CA LEU A 79 -9.45 6.82 12.86
C LEU A 79 -9.04 6.95 14.34
N VAL A 80 -8.82 5.83 15.03
CA VAL A 80 -8.38 5.82 16.43
C VAL A 80 -6.98 6.40 16.57
N ARG A 81 -6.01 6.01 15.73
CA ARG A 81 -4.65 6.61 15.74
C ARG A 81 -4.69 8.12 15.57
N THR A 82 -5.55 8.61 14.67
CA THR A 82 -5.75 10.04 14.44
C THR A 82 -6.34 10.72 15.67
N LEU A 83 -7.35 10.11 16.28
CA LEU A 83 -7.99 10.61 17.50
C LEU A 83 -6.99 10.68 18.67
N GLU A 84 -6.23 9.63 18.91
CA GLU A 84 -5.22 9.58 19.98
C GLU A 84 -4.15 10.66 19.78
N TYR A 85 -3.63 10.79 18.55
CA TYR A 85 -2.68 11.84 18.22
C TYR A 85 -3.27 13.22 18.48
N PHE A 86 -4.51 13.47 18.05
CA PHE A 86 -5.18 14.76 18.24
C PHE A 86 -5.46 15.07 19.71
N ALA A 87 -5.96 14.10 20.47
CA ALA A 87 -6.23 14.24 21.90
C ALA A 87 -4.93 14.51 22.69
N GLY A 88 -3.80 13.94 22.29
CA GLY A 88 -2.50 14.22 22.89
C GLY A 88 -1.91 15.62 22.58
N LYS A 89 -2.62 16.45 21.81
CA LYS A 89 -2.24 17.84 21.48
C LYS A 89 -3.13 18.88 22.14
N ILE A 90 -4.19 18.46 22.84
CA ILE A 90 -5.08 19.30 23.65
C ILE A 90 -4.72 19.08 25.11
#